data_AF-A0A920QWX1-F1
#
_entry.id   AF-A0A920QWX1-F1
#
_cell.length_a   1.000
_cell.length_b   1.000
_cell.length_c   1.000
_cell.angle_alpha   90.00
_cell.angle_beta   90.00
_cell.angle_gamma   90.00
#
_symmetry.space_group_name_H-M   'P 1'
#
loop_
_entity.id
_entity.type
_entity.pdbx_description
1 polymer ?
#
loop_
_entity_poly.entity_id
_entity_poly.type
_entity_poly.pdbx_seq_one_letter_code
_entity_poly.pdbx_strand_id
1 'polypeptide(L)'
;MFRSKDMITWEYMYPLYEPGKESDLAVPDFFKLGNKYCLLFASHTRGVQYYIGTYADNKFVPESHGRMNFTRFSSSPDRNCPDDMLTSGDIMSPISWNAPDGRRIMISWVIEGRTREVQTSSGWSGTMSLLREISLLDDNTLEIKPLSELKSLRKDQSTLMGIHLNKDKVMSLGGVGGNCIEIEAEFESSDSGEIGLKVCCSRDGSEETVITYSYEKQTLTLDVSKSTLSKDFVGTASQEGPLILGEGESLKLRVFIDRSVVEVFANDRQCLTKRIYPSREDSIGVRGFANKKDSTIKILNKWNMSSIWPS
;
A
#
# COMPACT_ATOMS: atom_id res chain seq x y z
N MET A 1 -9.57 -25.46 -12.16
CA MET A 1 -10.59 -25.66 -11.11
C MET A 1 -10.74 -27.12 -10.83
N PHE A 2 -10.85 -27.46 -9.55
CA PHE A 2 -11.21 -28.79 -9.08
C PHE A 2 -12.40 -28.66 -8.14
N ARG A 3 -13.23 -29.71 -8.08
CA ARG A 3 -14.31 -29.82 -7.09
C ARG A 3 -14.13 -31.06 -6.24
N SER A 4 -14.59 -30.99 -5.01
CA SER A 4 -14.61 -32.12 -4.09
C SER A 4 -15.85 -32.03 -3.19
N LYS A 5 -16.39 -33.19 -2.80
CA LYS A 5 -17.48 -33.29 -1.80
C LYS A 5 -16.94 -33.60 -0.39
N ASP A 6 -15.71 -34.07 -0.28
CA ASP A 6 -15.09 -34.61 0.94
C ASP A 6 -13.73 -33.97 1.27
N MET A 7 -13.25 -33.04 0.42
CA MET A 7 -11.92 -32.42 0.47
C MET A 7 -10.74 -33.39 0.27
N ILE A 8 -11.00 -34.65 -0.09
CA ILE A 8 -10.01 -35.72 -0.29
C ILE A 8 -9.96 -36.11 -1.76
N THR A 9 -11.12 -36.40 -2.35
CA THR A 9 -11.27 -36.81 -3.73
C THR A 9 -11.59 -35.59 -4.59
N TRP A 10 -10.70 -35.27 -5.53
CA TRP A 10 -10.83 -34.08 -6.37
C TRP A 10 -11.06 -34.45 -7.83
N GLU A 11 -12.11 -33.87 -8.40
CA GLU A 11 -12.43 -34.00 -9.82
C GLU A 11 -11.99 -32.72 -10.55
N TYR A 12 -11.17 -32.87 -11.59
CA TYR A 12 -10.82 -31.76 -12.47
C TYR A 12 -12.05 -31.28 -13.23
N MET A 13 -12.21 -29.95 -13.35
CA MET A 13 -13.30 -29.33 -14.09
C MET A 13 -12.82 -28.67 -15.39
N TYR A 14 -12.21 -27.49 -15.27
CA TYR A 14 -11.75 -26.64 -16.38
C TYR A 14 -10.82 -25.54 -15.82
N PRO A 15 -10.06 -24.80 -16.64
CA PRO A 15 -9.35 -23.60 -16.19
C PRO A 15 -10.34 -22.47 -15.85
N LEU A 16 -10.21 -21.86 -14.66
CA LEU A 16 -11.06 -20.72 -14.26
C LEU A 16 -10.82 -19.50 -15.16
N TYR A 17 -9.55 -19.27 -15.45
CA TYR A 17 -9.03 -18.18 -16.24
C TYR A 17 -7.68 -18.64 -16.81
N GLU A 18 -7.39 -18.28 -18.05
CA GLU A 18 -6.10 -18.53 -18.69
C GLU A 18 -5.32 -17.22 -18.70
N PRO A 19 -4.29 -17.06 -17.85
CA PRO A 19 -3.52 -15.84 -17.88
C PRO A 19 -2.74 -15.76 -19.20
N GLY A 20 -2.75 -14.58 -19.81
CA GLY A 20 -1.79 -14.25 -20.86
C GLY A 20 -0.35 -14.28 -20.33
N LYS A 21 0.63 -13.94 -21.17
CA LYS A 21 2.06 -13.94 -20.81
C LYS A 21 2.46 -12.97 -19.68
N GLU A 22 1.55 -12.16 -19.19
CA GLU A 22 1.83 -11.09 -18.22
C GLU A 22 1.79 -11.52 -16.75
N SER A 23 1.25 -12.71 -16.46
CA SER A 23 1.14 -13.21 -15.08
C SER A 23 1.13 -14.73 -15.03
N ASP A 24 1.64 -15.27 -13.93
CA ASP A 24 1.57 -16.68 -13.58
C ASP A 24 0.44 -17.03 -12.59
N LEU A 25 -0.40 -16.05 -12.21
CA LEU A 25 -1.53 -16.20 -11.26
C LEU A 25 -1.15 -16.98 -10.00
N ALA A 26 -0.02 -16.67 -9.39
CA ALA A 26 0.39 -17.28 -8.14
C ALA A 26 -0.65 -17.02 -7.02
N VAL A 27 -0.85 -18.03 -6.17
CA VAL A 27 -1.77 -18.01 -5.01
C VAL A 27 -3.15 -17.41 -5.30
N PRO A 28 -3.90 -17.99 -6.26
CA PRO A 28 -5.18 -17.45 -6.65
C PRO A 28 -6.23 -17.65 -5.55
N ASP A 29 -7.02 -16.62 -5.30
CA ASP A 29 -8.21 -16.62 -4.44
C ASP A 29 -9.38 -16.07 -5.26
N PHE A 30 -10.46 -16.86 -5.35
CA PHE A 30 -11.60 -16.54 -6.20
C PHE A 30 -12.90 -16.51 -5.40
N PHE A 31 -13.57 -15.36 -5.39
CA PHE A 31 -14.72 -15.17 -4.51
C PHE A 31 -15.72 -14.17 -5.06
N LYS A 32 -16.98 -14.29 -4.61
CA LYS A 32 -18.02 -13.29 -4.86
C LYS A 32 -17.73 -12.04 -4.02
N LEU A 33 -17.84 -10.87 -4.64
CA LEU A 33 -17.68 -9.56 -4.02
C LEU A 33 -18.78 -8.64 -4.54
N GLY A 34 -19.75 -8.30 -3.67
CA GLY A 34 -20.97 -7.61 -4.10
C GLY A 34 -21.76 -8.40 -5.16
N ASN A 35 -22.07 -7.74 -6.27
CA ASN A 35 -22.73 -8.33 -7.44
C ASN A 35 -21.74 -8.92 -8.48
N LYS A 36 -20.43 -8.84 -8.23
CA LYS A 36 -19.36 -9.34 -9.11
C LYS A 36 -18.58 -10.47 -8.44
N TYR A 37 -17.56 -10.94 -9.15
CA TYR A 37 -16.55 -11.86 -8.65
C TYR A 37 -15.17 -11.23 -8.75
N CYS A 38 -14.33 -11.51 -7.76
CA CYS A 38 -12.93 -11.10 -7.71
C CYS A 38 -12.06 -12.35 -7.86
N LEU A 39 -11.11 -12.31 -8.79
CA LEU A 39 -9.95 -13.18 -8.83
C LEU A 39 -8.77 -12.39 -8.29
N LEU A 40 -8.45 -12.58 -7.01
CA LEU A 40 -7.30 -12.00 -6.31
C LEU A 40 -6.11 -12.96 -6.46
N PHE A 41 -4.93 -12.44 -6.76
CA PHE A 41 -3.75 -13.26 -7.00
C PHE A 41 -2.48 -12.44 -6.85
N ALA A 42 -1.34 -13.09 -7.01
CA ALA A 42 -0.07 -12.41 -7.19
C ALA A 42 0.63 -12.85 -8.47
N SER A 43 1.58 -12.03 -8.93
CA SER A 43 2.52 -12.42 -9.98
C SER A 43 3.94 -12.32 -9.47
N HIS A 44 4.80 -13.30 -9.76
CA HIS A 44 6.22 -13.22 -9.37
C HIS A 44 6.96 -12.04 -10.04
N THR A 45 6.35 -11.39 -11.05
CA THR A 45 6.92 -10.21 -11.72
C THR A 45 6.28 -8.88 -11.32
N ARG A 46 5.15 -8.90 -10.58
CA ARG A 46 4.34 -7.70 -10.31
C ARG A 46 3.67 -7.63 -8.94
N GLY A 47 3.76 -8.65 -8.10
CA GLY A 47 3.13 -8.65 -6.78
C GLY A 47 1.61 -8.82 -6.86
N VAL A 48 0.90 -8.28 -5.87
CA VAL A 48 -0.55 -8.42 -5.68
C VAL A 48 -1.35 -7.73 -6.78
N GLN A 49 -2.32 -8.45 -7.35
CA GLN A 49 -3.19 -8.01 -8.43
C GLN A 49 -4.60 -8.63 -8.28
N TYR A 50 -5.56 -8.07 -8.99
CA TYR A 50 -6.92 -8.62 -9.02
C TYR A 50 -7.62 -8.37 -10.35
N TYR A 51 -8.55 -9.27 -10.69
CA TYR A 51 -9.55 -9.04 -11.73
C TYR A 51 -10.94 -8.97 -11.11
N ILE A 52 -11.76 -8.02 -11.53
CA ILE A 52 -13.20 -7.98 -11.23
C ILE A 52 -13.95 -8.38 -12.48
N GLY A 53 -14.99 -9.19 -12.33
CA GLY A 53 -15.79 -9.63 -13.47
C GLY A 53 -17.03 -10.42 -13.09
N THR A 54 -17.59 -11.11 -14.08
CA THR A 54 -18.77 -11.96 -13.91
C THR A 54 -18.40 -13.43 -13.89
N TYR A 55 -19.19 -14.22 -13.18
CA TYR A 55 -19.05 -15.68 -13.16
C TYR A 55 -20.42 -16.32 -13.34
N ALA A 56 -20.59 -16.98 -14.48
CA ALA A 56 -21.80 -17.70 -14.86
C ALA A 56 -21.41 -18.91 -15.70
N ASP A 57 -22.22 -19.97 -15.65
CA ASP A 57 -22.00 -21.21 -16.40
C ASP A 57 -20.55 -21.69 -16.32
N ASN A 58 -20.02 -21.66 -15.10
CA ASN A 58 -18.69 -22.16 -14.80
C ASN A 58 -17.54 -21.40 -15.51
N LYS A 59 -17.79 -20.16 -15.96
CA LYS A 59 -16.78 -19.33 -16.65
C LYS A 59 -16.64 -17.97 -15.99
N PHE A 60 -15.42 -17.60 -15.66
CA PHE A 60 -15.10 -16.24 -15.22
C PHE A 60 -14.75 -15.37 -16.42
N VAL A 61 -15.38 -14.20 -16.52
CA VAL A 61 -15.10 -13.21 -17.56
C VAL A 61 -14.64 -11.93 -16.87
N PRO A 62 -13.33 -11.63 -16.88
CA PRO A 62 -12.80 -10.37 -16.36
C PRO A 62 -13.38 -9.17 -17.11
N GLU A 63 -13.79 -8.15 -16.36
CA GLU A 63 -14.26 -6.86 -16.88
C GLU A 63 -13.26 -5.75 -16.59
N SER A 64 -12.53 -5.84 -15.46
CA SER A 64 -11.47 -4.92 -15.10
C SER A 64 -10.29 -5.61 -14.43
N HIS A 65 -9.13 -4.97 -14.48
CA HIS A 65 -7.88 -5.40 -13.86
C HIS A 65 -7.33 -4.28 -13.00
N GLY A 66 -6.90 -4.62 -11.79
CA GLY A 66 -6.24 -3.69 -10.89
C GLY A 66 -5.00 -4.30 -10.25
N ARG A 67 -4.16 -3.43 -9.70
CA ARG A 67 -2.95 -3.81 -8.97
C ARG A 67 -2.94 -3.17 -7.60
N MET A 68 -2.32 -3.87 -6.66
CA MET A 68 -1.99 -3.31 -5.33
C MET A 68 -0.48 -3.21 -5.11
N ASN A 69 0.31 -3.75 -6.04
CA ASN A 69 1.74 -3.57 -6.11
C ASN A 69 2.14 -3.07 -7.50
N PHE A 70 3.01 -2.07 -7.56
CA PHE A 70 3.41 -1.42 -8.80
C PHE A 70 4.89 -1.58 -9.14
N THR A 71 5.70 -2.11 -8.23
CA THR A 71 7.07 -2.51 -8.53
C THR A 71 7.05 -3.63 -9.56
N ARG A 72 7.84 -3.46 -10.62
CA ARG A 72 8.14 -4.56 -11.55
C ARG A 72 9.37 -5.29 -11.02
N PHE A 73 9.34 -6.62 -11.09
CA PHE A 73 10.47 -7.48 -10.77
C PHE A 73 11.01 -8.10 -12.05
N SER A 74 12.33 -8.08 -12.22
CA SER A 74 13.00 -8.58 -13.43
C SER A 74 14.40 -9.03 -13.07
N SER A 75 14.78 -10.21 -13.55
CA SER A 75 16.16 -10.69 -13.48
C SER A 75 17.09 -10.01 -14.52
N SER A 76 16.62 -8.97 -15.19
CA SER A 76 17.39 -8.19 -16.16
C SER A 76 18.11 -7.05 -15.43
N PRO A 77 19.35 -6.70 -15.81
CA PRO A 77 20.17 -5.67 -15.13
C PRO A 77 19.67 -4.24 -15.41
N ASP A 78 18.41 -3.96 -15.09
CA ASP A 78 17.85 -2.62 -15.00
C ASP A 78 18.06 -2.10 -13.58
N ARG A 79 18.85 -1.04 -13.42
CA ARG A 79 19.15 -0.46 -12.10
C ARG A 79 17.92 0.09 -11.36
N ASN A 80 16.79 0.24 -12.05
CA ASN A 80 15.53 0.67 -11.47
C ASN A 80 14.57 -0.49 -11.15
N CYS A 81 15.02 -1.74 -11.30
CA CYS A 81 14.24 -2.95 -11.07
C CYS A 81 15.00 -3.87 -10.10
N PRO A 82 14.40 -4.34 -8.99
CA PRO A 82 15.06 -5.29 -8.10
C PRO A 82 15.41 -6.59 -8.84
N ASP A 83 16.64 -7.08 -8.65
CA ASP A 83 17.16 -8.31 -9.27
C ASP A 83 16.34 -9.56 -8.88
N ASP A 84 15.75 -9.55 -7.67
CA ASP A 84 14.80 -10.56 -7.24
C ASP A 84 13.57 -9.96 -6.56
N MET A 85 12.44 -10.64 -6.72
CA MET A 85 11.21 -10.29 -6.01
C MET A 85 11.44 -10.33 -4.49
N LEU A 86 12.28 -11.25 -4.01
CA LEU A 86 12.38 -11.65 -2.59
C LEU A 86 12.98 -10.57 -1.67
N THR A 87 13.57 -9.52 -2.22
CA THR A 87 14.19 -8.42 -1.48
C THR A 87 13.62 -7.04 -1.84
N SER A 88 12.45 -7.00 -2.49
CA SER A 88 11.86 -5.75 -2.98
C SER A 88 11.17 -4.92 -1.88
N GLY A 89 10.81 -5.53 -0.74
CA GLY A 89 10.09 -4.83 0.33
C GLY A 89 8.62 -4.54 0.02
N ASP A 90 8.03 -5.21 -0.96
CA ASP A 90 6.67 -4.99 -1.45
C ASP A 90 5.64 -5.96 -0.85
N ILE A 91 4.36 -5.85 -1.26
CA ILE A 91 3.34 -6.85 -0.92
C ILE A 91 3.26 -7.98 -1.95
N MET A 92 3.12 -9.18 -1.43
CA MET A 92 2.98 -10.44 -2.15
C MET A 92 1.97 -11.33 -1.42
N SER A 93 1.56 -12.39 -2.09
CA SER A 93 0.76 -13.50 -1.58
C SER A 93 -0.49 -13.06 -0.82
N PRO A 94 -1.46 -12.44 -1.51
CA PRO A 94 -2.67 -11.98 -0.88
C PRO A 94 -3.56 -13.18 -0.51
N ILE A 95 -4.25 -13.08 0.61
CA ILE A 95 -5.27 -14.05 1.02
C ILE A 95 -6.46 -13.27 1.56
N SER A 96 -7.68 -13.74 1.27
CA SER A 96 -8.90 -13.13 1.78
C SER A 96 -9.86 -14.14 2.41
N TRP A 97 -10.77 -13.66 3.25
CA TRP A 97 -11.86 -14.44 3.83
C TRP A 97 -13.04 -13.55 4.19
N ASN A 98 -14.22 -14.17 4.38
CA ASN A 98 -15.36 -13.48 4.96
C ASN A 98 -15.24 -13.48 6.48
N ALA A 99 -15.31 -12.31 7.09
CA ALA A 99 -15.52 -12.18 8.53
C ALA A 99 -16.96 -12.60 8.90
N PRO A 100 -17.23 -12.97 10.17
CA PRO A 100 -18.57 -13.36 10.62
C PRO A 100 -19.66 -12.31 10.40
N ASP A 101 -19.29 -11.04 10.30
CA ASP A 101 -20.19 -9.91 10.02
C ASP A 101 -20.43 -9.66 8.52
N GLY A 102 -19.88 -10.51 7.64
CA GLY A 102 -20.07 -10.45 6.20
C GLY A 102 -19.06 -9.58 5.45
N ARG A 103 -18.15 -8.87 6.15
CA ARG A 103 -17.06 -8.13 5.49
C ARG A 103 -16.06 -9.09 4.85
N ARG A 104 -15.48 -8.69 3.70
CA ARG A 104 -14.35 -9.39 3.10
C ARG A 104 -13.05 -8.77 3.62
N ILE A 105 -12.27 -9.56 4.35
CA ILE A 105 -10.98 -9.13 4.90
C ILE A 105 -9.86 -9.72 4.06
N MET A 106 -8.83 -8.93 3.82
CA MET A 106 -7.63 -9.29 3.08
C MET A 106 -6.38 -9.00 3.93
N ILE A 107 -5.40 -9.89 3.82
CA ILE A 107 -4.04 -9.70 4.30
C ILE A 107 -3.04 -10.04 3.18
N SER A 108 -1.84 -9.50 3.26
CA SER A 108 -0.76 -9.81 2.32
C SER A 108 0.55 -9.99 3.09
N TRP A 109 1.44 -10.83 2.57
CA TRP A 109 2.81 -10.88 3.03
C TRP A 109 3.58 -9.67 2.49
N VAL A 110 4.07 -8.81 3.38
CA VAL A 110 5.07 -7.79 3.06
C VAL A 110 6.43 -8.46 3.12
N ILE A 111 6.97 -8.76 1.94
CA ILE A 111 8.28 -9.40 1.81
C ILE A 111 9.38 -8.47 2.29
N GLU A 112 10.52 -9.06 2.63
CA GLU A 112 11.67 -8.31 3.13
C GLU A 112 12.28 -7.40 2.05
N GLY A 113 12.85 -6.28 2.48
CA GLY A 113 13.58 -5.32 1.63
C GLY A 113 15.09 -5.30 1.89
N ARG A 114 15.57 -6.04 2.90
CA ARG A 114 16.98 -6.16 3.25
C ARG A 114 17.68 -7.32 2.54
N THR A 115 19.00 -7.27 2.47
CA THR A 115 19.84 -8.37 1.97
C THR A 115 19.59 -9.68 2.71
N ARG A 116 19.76 -10.82 2.02
CA ARG A 116 19.51 -12.17 2.58
C ARG A 116 20.34 -12.46 3.82
N GLU A 117 21.56 -11.95 3.87
CA GLU A 117 22.47 -12.06 5.00
C GLU A 117 21.85 -11.44 6.25
N VAL A 118 21.24 -10.25 6.12
CA VAL A 118 20.59 -9.55 7.22
C VAL A 118 19.28 -10.21 7.62
N GLN A 119 18.52 -10.79 6.68
CA GLN A 119 17.33 -11.57 7.04
C GLN A 119 17.73 -12.80 7.87
N THR A 120 18.79 -13.50 7.43
CA THR A 120 19.30 -14.70 8.10
C THR A 120 19.77 -14.37 9.51
N SER A 121 20.56 -13.30 9.68
CA SER A 121 21.05 -12.89 11.00
C SER A 121 19.96 -12.31 11.91
N SER A 122 18.91 -11.71 11.34
CA SER A 122 17.75 -11.23 12.10
C SER A 122 16.90 -12.37 12.67
N GLY A 123 16.95 -13.57 12.08
CA GLY A 123 16.13 -14.72 12.48
C GLY A 123 14.68 -14.67 11.98
N TRP A 124 14.32 -13.69 11.14
CA TRP A 124 13.01 -13.54 10.53
C TRP A 124 13.11 -12.80 9.19
N SER A 125 12.12 -12.98 8.32
CA SER A 125 12.06 -12.34 7.00
C SER A 125 10.62 -11.96 6.64
N GLY A 126 10.42 -10.66 6.38
CA GLY A 126 9.13 -10.09 6.05
C GLY A 126 8.16 -10.03 7.23
N THR A 127 6.98 -9.47 6.98
CA THR A 127 5.89 -9.35 7.96
C THR A 127 4.56 -9.42 7.24
N MET A 128 3.44 -9.52 7.96
CA MET A 128 2.13 -9.32 7.36
C MET A 128 1.83 -7.81 7.23
N SER A 129 1.07 -7.46 6.20
CA SER A 129 0.48 -6.13 6.07
C SER A 129 -0.58 -5.89 7.15
N LEU A 130 -1.00 -4.65 7.32
CA LEU A 130 -2.27 -4.37 7.96
C LEU A 130 -3.39 -5.14 7.27
N LEU A 131 -4.30 -5.66 8.09
CA LEU A 131 -5.56 -6.18 7.61
C LEU A 131 -6.35 -5.05 6.98
N ARG A 132 -6.96 -5.35 5.83
CA ARG A 132 -7.73 -4.41 5.06
C ARG A 132 -9.06 -5.03 4.64
N GLU A 133 -10.12 -4.26 4.80
CA GLU A 133 -11.43 -4.57 4.25
C GLU A 133 -11.42 -4.24 2.76
N ILE A 134 -11.94 -5.16 1.94
CA ILE A 134 -12.10 -4.95 0.51
C ILE A 134 -13.57 -5.09 0.11
N SER A 135 -14.04 -4.16 -0.72
CA SER A 135 -15.42 -4.05 -1.19
C SER A 135 -15.43 -3.48 -2.61
N LEU A 136 -16.61 -3.31 -3.20
CA LEU A 136 -16.76 -2.59 -4.47
C LEU A 136 -17.48 -1.27 -4.22
N LEU A 137 -16.99 -0.21 -4.86
CA LEU A 137 -17.72 1.04 -5.05
C LEU A 137 -18.81 0.85 -6.12
N ASP A 138 -19.69 1.85 -6.27
CA ASP A 138 -20.81 1.82 -7.22
C ASP A 138 -20.36 1.65 -8.69
N ASP A 139 -19.15 2.10 -9.02
CA ASP A 139 -18.53 1.96 -10.35
C ASP A 139 -17.79 0.62 -10.54
N ASN A 140 -17.85 -0.27 -9.56
CA ASN A 140 -17.09 -1.53 -9.45
C ASN A 140 -15.56 -1.36 -9.29
N THR A 141 -15.09 -0.17 -8.93
CA THR A 141 -13.70 0.00 -8.46
C THR A 141 -13.56 -0.69 -7.11
N LEU A 142 -12.43 -1.35 -6.89
CA LEU A 142 -12.15 -1.99 -5.61
C LEU A 142 -11.93 -0.92 -4.54
N GLU A 143 -12.73 -0.97 -3.49
CA GLU A 143 -12.54 -0.18 -2.28
C GLU A 143 -11.62 -0.94 -1.33
N ILE A 144 -10.64 -0.24 -0.74
CA ILE A 144 -9.59 -0.80 0.12
C ILE A 144 -9.47 0.08 1.37
N LYS A 145 -9.96 -0.42 2.50
CA LYS A 145 -9.95 0.31 3.79
C LYS A 145 -9.10 -0.42 4.82
N PRO A 146 -8.30 0.29 5.64
CA PRO A 146 -7.70 -0.33 6.82
C PRO A 146 -8.82 -0.70 7.81
N LEU A 147 -8.65 -1.80 8.55
CA LEU A 147 -9.68 -2.23 9.50
C LEU A 147 -10.05 -1.14 10.52
N SER A 148 -11.36 -1.03 10.79
CA SER A 148 -11.89 -0.07 11.76
C SER A 148 -11.36 -0.30 13.18
N GLU A 149 -11.06 -1.55 13.49
CA GLU A 149 -10.58 -2.05 14.78
C GLU A 149 -9.20 -1.49 15.14
N LEU A 150 -8.39 -1.08 14.15
CA LEU A 150 -7.10 -0.41 14.37
C LEU A 150 -7.27 0.89 15.17
N LYS A 151 -8.45 1.53 15.12
CA LYS A 151 -8.74 2.72 15.92
C LYS A 151 -8.61 2.47 17.43
N SER A 152 -8.79 1.23 17.89
CA SER A 152 -8.60 0.87 19.31
C SER A 152 -7.16 1.03 19.79
N LEU A 153 -6.18 1.01 18.87
CA LEU A 153 -4.75 1.18 19.18
C LEU A 153 -4.33 2.65 19.28
N ARG A 154 -5.18 3.58 18.81
CA ARG A 154 -4.88 5.01 18.79
C ARG A 154 -4.67 5.57 20.20
N LYS A 155 -3.60 6.35 20.35
CA LYS A 155 -3.23 7.12 21.54
C LYS A 155 -2.77 8.51 21.13
N ASP A 156 -2.76 9.43 22.09
CA ASP A 156 -2.10 10.73 21.99
C ASP A 156 -2.40 11.48 20.68
N GLN A 157 -3.68 11.74 20.44
CA GLN A 157 -4.10 12.44 19.23
C GLN A 157 -3.49 13.85 19.19
N SER A 158 -2.85 14.18 18.08
CA SER A 158 -2.52 15.56 17.71
C SER A 158 -3.27 15.95 16.43
N THR A 159 -3.75 17.18 16.38
CA THR A 159 -4.49 17.71 15.24
C THR A 159 -3.88 19.03 14.80
N LEU A 160 -3.61 19.15 13.50
CA LEU A 160 -3.27 20.39 12.83
C LEU A 160 -4.35 20.72 11.80
N MET A 161 -4.67 22.00 11.61
CA MET A 161 -5.70 22.45 10.68
C MET A 161 -5.20 23.65 9.88
N GLY A 162 -5.67 23.75 8.63
CA GLY A 162 -5.40 24.91 7.77
C GLY A 162 -3.92 25.16 7.51
N ILE A 163 -3.13 24.10 7.31
CA ILE A 163 -1.68 24.24 7.08
C ILE A 163 -1.45 24.69 5.64
N HIS A 164 -0.99 25.92 5.45
CA HIS A 164 -0.63 26.45 4.13
C HIS A 164 0.73 25.92 3.66
N LEU A 165 0.73 25.20 2.55
CA LEU A 165 1.91 24.70 1.87
C LEU A 165 2.25 25.65 0.71
N ASN A 166 3.31 26.42 0.89
CA ASN A 166 3.83 27.27 -0.17
C ASN A 166 4.43 26.40 -1.28
N LYS A 167 4.13 26.76 -2.53
CA LYS A 167 4.71 26.20 -3.73
C LYS A 167 6.23 26.04 -3.60
N ASP A 168 6.70 24.86 -3.99
CA ASP A 168 8.11 24.47 -4.11
C ASP A 168 8.88 24.58 -2.78
N LYS A 169 8.16 24.56 -1.64
CA LYS A 169 8.73 24.56 -0.29
C LYS A 169 8.27 23.32 0.46
N VAL A 170 9.17 22.83 1.31
CA VAL A 170 8.90 21.77 2.27
C VAL A 170 8.75 22.39 3.65
N MET A 171 7.69 22.03 4.36
CA MET A 171 7.37 22.54 5.70
C MET A 171 7.39 21.40 6.72
N SER A 172 8.08 21.60 7.84
CA SER A 172 8.00 20.68 8.97
C SER A 172 6.62 20.77 9.64
N LEU A 173 5.98 19.63 9.88
CA LEU A 173 4.70 19.55 10.56
C LEU A 173 4.95 19.28 12.06
N GLY A 174 5.22 20.36 12.81
CA GLY A 174 5.51 20.26 14.24
C GLY A 174 4.43 19.51 15.01
N GLY A 175 4.82 18.65 15.95
CA GLY A 175 3.88 17.80 16.71
C GLY A 175 3.36 16.57 15.96
N VAL A 176 3.80 16.37 14.71
CA VAL A 176 3.53 15.18 13.90
C VAL A 176 4.83 14.44 13.67
N GLY A 177 4.90 13.19 14.13
CA GLY A 177 6.09 12.37 14.03
C GLY A 177 6.05 11.15 14.94
N GLY A 178 6.98 10.23 14.69
CA GLY A 178 7.09 8.95 15.37
C GLY A 178 7.34 7.81 14.38
N ASN A 179 7.68 6.65 14.92
CA ASN A 179 7.96 5.44 14.15
C ASN A 179 6.93 4.33 14.40
N CYS A 180 5.85 4.59 15.13
CA CYS A 180 4.69 3.70 15.28
C CYS A 180 3.44 4.58 15.41
N ILE A 181 2.96 5.08 14.27
CA ILE A 181 1.95 6.14 14.21
C ILE A 181 0.95 5.90 13.07
N GLU A 182 -0.23 6.49 13.23
CA GLU A 182 -1.20 6.69 12.16
C GLU A 182 -1.33 8.19 11.88
N ILE A 183 -1.39 8.56 10.60
CA ILE A 183 -1.67 9.92 10.14
C ILE A 183 -2.90 9.88 9.23
N GLU A 184 -3.91 10.69 9.51
CA GLU A 184 -5.01 10.98 8.60
C GLU A 184 -4.88 12.42 8.11
N ALA A 185 -4.69 12.64 6.81
CA ALA A 185 -4.54 13.97 6.23
C ALA A 185 -5.54 14.18 5.09
N GLU A 186 -6.25 15.31 5.13
CA GLU A 186 -7.11 15.76 4.02
C GLU A 186 -6.53 17.05 3.44
N PHE A 187 -6.29 17.03 2.13
CA PHE A 187 -5.81 18.18 1.39
C PHE A 187 -6.96 18.91 0.71
N GLU A 188 -6.82 20.22 0.55
CA GLU A 188 -7.69 20.97 -0.33
C GLU A 188 -7.55 20.47 -1.77
N SER A 189 -8.69 20.33 -2.45
CA SER A 189 -8.73 19.86 -3.83
C SER A 189 -8.00 20.85 -4.74
N SER A 190 -7.22 20.31 -5.67
CA SER A 190 -6.61 21.07 -6.76
C SER A 190 -6.89 20.36 -8.09
N ASP A 191 -6.45 20.97 -9.17
CA ASP A 191 -6.53 20.49 -10.56
C ASP A 191 -5.13 20.30 -11.18
N SER A 192 -4.08 20.66 -10.45
CA SER A 192 -2.72 20.77 -10.95
C SER A 192 -1.72 20.74 -9.80
N GLY A 193 -0.45 20.49 -10.13
CA GLY A 193 0.62 20.40 -9.16
C GLY A 193 0.75 19.03 -8.50
N GLU A 194 1.65 18.99 -7.54
CA GLU A 194 1.86 17.80 -6.71
C GLU A 194 1.75 18.20 -5.25
N ILE A 195 1.18 17.33 -4.44
CA ILE A 195 1.04 17.52 -3.01
C ILE A 195 1.46 16.24 -2.30
N GLY A 196 1.86 16.35 -1.05
CA GLY A 196 2.26 15.15 -0.34
C GLY A 196 2.78 15.34 1.05
N LEU A 197 3.17 14.21 1.62
CA LEU A 197 3.82 14.10 2.91
C LEU A 197 5.18 13.45 2.72
N LYS A 198 6.19 13.97 3.40
CA LYS A 198 7.43 13.23 3.67
C LYS A 198 7.35 12.70 5.09
N VAL A 199 7.57 11.41 5.27
CA VAL A 199 7.55 10.74 6.57
C VAL A 199 8.90 10.09 6.86
N CYS A 200 9.11 9.73 8.13
CA CYS A 200 10.38 9.18 8.61
C CYS A 200 11.57 10.07 8.24
N CYS A 201 11.38 11.40 8.30
CA CYS A 201 12.40 12.36 7.92
C CYS A 201 13.43 12.55 9.03
N SER A 202 14.71 12.41 8.72
CA SER A 202 15.78 12.89 9.61
C SER A 202 15.75 14.43 9.70
N ARG A 203 16.36 15.01 10.74
CA ARG A 203 16.33 16.47 10.93
C ARG A 203 16.98 17.23 9.77
N ASP A 204 18.06 16.70 9.22
CA ASP A 204 18.78 17.26 8.06
C ASP A 204 18.20 16.84 6.70
N GLY A 205 17.22 15.92 6.67
CA GLY A 205 16.63 15.40 5.43
C GLY A 205 17.52 14.40 4.67
N SER A 206 18.53 13.82 5.31
CA SER A 206 19.33 12.73 4.73
C SER A 206 18.52 11.45 4.52
N GLU A 207 17.55 11.17 5.40
CA GLU A 207 16.58 10.08 5.26
C GLU A 207 15.17 10.66 5.14
N GLU A 208 14.38 10.14 4.19
CA GLU A 208 12.97 10.45 4.02
C GLU A 208 12.26 9.36 3.20
N THR A 209 10.99 9.12 3.49
CA THR A 209 10.06 8.38 2.63
C THR A 209 9.00 9.36 2.13
N VAL A 210 8.83 9.47 0.81
CA VAL A 210 8.02 10.53 0.20
C VAL A 210 6.75 9.95 -0.39
N ILE A 211 5.62 10.52 0.02
CA ILE A 211 4.28 10.19 -0.46
C ILE A 211 3.83 11.36 -1.29
N THR A 212 3.64 11.15 -2.59
CA THR A 212 3.27 12.21 -3.54
C THR A 212 1.99 11.83 -4.26
N TYR A 213 1.08 12.78 -4.39
CA TYR A 213 0.00 12.70 -5.37
C TYR A 213 0.23 13.74 -6.46
N SER A 214 0.21 13.32 -7.72
CA SER A 214 0.27 14.21 -8.89
C SER A 214 -1.11 14.35 -9.51
N TYR A 215 -1.61 15.59 -9.58
CA TYR A 215 -2.89 15.87 -10.23
C TYR A 215 -2.80 15.67 -11.76
N GLU A 216 -1.67 16.03 -12.38
CA GLU A 216 -1.53 15.90 -13.83
C GLU A 216 -1.42 14.44 -14.29
N LYS A 217 -0.76 13.58 -13.49
CA LYS A 217 -0.65 12.15 -13.79
C LYS A 217 -1.81 11.32 -13.24
N GLN A 218 -2.55 11.85 -12.26
CA GLN A 218 -3.52 11.11 -11.45
C GLN A 218 -2.92 9.84 -10.84
N THR A 219 -1.75 10.00 -10.21
CA THR A 219 -1.00 8.91 -9.60
C THR A 219 -0.62 9.23 -8.16
N LEU A 220 -0.62 8.18 -7.34
CA LEU A 220 -0.03 8.15 -6.02
C LEU A 220 1.34 7.48 -6.11
N THR A 221 2.37 8.10 -5.55
CA THR A 221 3.74 7.61 -5.53
C THR A 221 4.22 7.45 -4.09
N LEU A 222 4.83 6.31 -3.79
CA LEU A 222 5.54 6.03 -2.54
C LEU A 222 7.03 5.82 -2.86
N ASP A 223 7.83 6.86 -2.62
CA ASP A 223 9.26 6.88 -2.88
C ASP A 223 10.05 6.54 -1.60
N VAL A 224 10.76 5.41 -1.66
CA VAL A 224 11.58 4.88 -0.57
C VAL A 224 13.08 4.93 -0.89
N SER A 225 13.49 5.56 -2.00
CA SER A 225 14.88 5.59 -2.47
C SER A 225 15.84 6.27 -1.49
N LYS A 226 15.32 7.14 -0.61
CA LYS A 226 16.05 7.80 0.48
C LYS A 226 15.54 7.39 1.86
N SER A 227 14.81 6.28 1.98
CA SER A 227 14.23 5.86 3.26
C SER A 227 15.27 5.44 4.30
N THR A 228 16.52 5.19 3.87
CA THR A 228 17.62 4.81 4.75
C THR A 228 18.99 5.14 4.17
N LEU A 229 19.98 5.35 5.04
CA LEU A 229 21.41 5.39 4.70
C LEU A 229 22.06 4.00 4.74
N SER A 230 21.37 2.99 5.27
CA SER A 230 21.91 1.63 5.35
C SER A 230 21.98 0.98 3.96
N LYS A 231 23.15 0.43 3.65
CA LYS A 231 23.37 -0.36 2.43
C LYS A 231 22.74 -1.76 2.49
N ASP A 232 22.29 -2.16 3.66
CA ASP A 232 21.63 -3.45 3.87
C ASP A 232 20.21 -3.46 3.29
N PHE A 233 19.63 -2.29 3.03
CA PHE A 233 18.33 -2.17 2.36
C PHE A 233 18.54 -2.08 0.84
N VAL A 234 18.04 -3.08 0.14
CA VAL A 234 18.16 -3.21 -1.33
C VAL A 234 16.81 -3.03 -2.03
N GLY A 235 15.70 -3.07 -1.29
CA GLY A 235 14.34 -2.83 -1.76
C GLY A 235 14.00 -1.36 -2.04
N THR A 236 14.92 -0.61 -2.65
CA THR A 236 14.84 0.85 -2.83
C THR A 236 13.91 1.29 -3.97
N ALA A 237 13.32 0.34 -4.70
CA ALA A 237 12.40 0.65 -5.79
C ALA A 237 11.10 1.26 -5.27
N SER A 238 10.77 2.44 -5.78
CA SER A 238 9.57 3.20 -5.46
C SER A 238 8.35 2.64 -6.21
N GLN A 239 7.16 2.85 -5.65
CA GLN A 239 5.90 2.46 -6.29
C GLN A 239 5.15 3.69 -6.80
N GLU A 240 4.55 3.57 -7.99
CA GLU A 240 3.64 4.57 -8.56
C GLU A 240 2.39 3.85 -9.06
N GLY A 241 1.25 4.13 -8.45
CA GLY A 241 -0.05 3.54 -8.79
C GLY A 241 -1.07 4.61 -9.19
N PRO A 242 -2.09 4.25 -10.00
CA PRO A 242 -3.13 5.18 -10.39
C PRO A 242 -4.01 5.54 -9.17
N LEU A 243 -4.43 6.79 -9.12
CA LEU A 243 -5.46 7.26 -8.20
C LEU A 243 -6.24 8.36 -8.90
N ILE A 244 -7.44 8.03 -9.38
CA ILE A 244 -8.29 9.00 -10.06
C ILE A 244 -9.15 9.71 -9.01
N LEU A 245 -8.96 11.02 -8.89
CA LEU A 245 -9.81 11.91 -8.10
C LEU A 245 -10.78 12.66 -9.02
N GLY A 246 -12.03 12.77 -8.60
CA GLY A 246 -13.05 13.57 -9.30
C GLY A 246 -12.80 15.07 -9.21
N GLU A 247 -13.54 15.84 -10.00
CA GLU A 247 -13.49 17.31 -9.96
C GLU A 247 -13.88 17.81 -8.55
N GLY A 248 -13.02 18.63 -7.95
CA GLY A 248 -13.22 19.12 -6.58
C GLY A 248 -13.08 18.07 -5.48
N GLU A 249 -12.71 16.82 -5.81
CA GLU A 249 -12.45 15.79 -4.82
C GLU A 249 -11.14 16.06 -4.09
N SER A 250 -11.19 16.09 -2.76
CA SER A 250 -9.99 16.21 -1.92
C SER A 250 -9.20 14.90 -1.87
N LEU A 251 -7.87 15.00 -1.92
CA LEU A 251 -7.00 13.90 -1.57
C LEU A 251 -7.10 13.62 -0.06
N LYS A 252 -7.41 12.36 0.29
CA LYS A 252 -7.46 11.86 1.66
C LYS A 252 -6.44 10.75 1.82
N LEU A 253 -5.46 10.95 2.69
CA LEU A 253 -4.44 9.96 3.00
C LEU A 253 -4.65 9.41 4.42
N ARG A 254 -4.57 8.08 4.58
CA ARG A 254 -4.33 7.42 5.85
C ARG A 254 -2.99 6.69 5.77
N VAL A 255 -2.00 7.19 6.49
CA VAL A 255 -0.63 6.68 6.48
C VAL A 255 -0.36 5.97 7.79
N PHE A 256 -0.01 4.70 7.72
CA PHE A 256 0.45 3.92 8.86
C PHE A 256 1.95 3.73 8.74
N ILE A 257 2.66 4.04 9.83
CA ILE A 257 4.08 3.81 9.98
C ILE A 257 4.23 2.86 11.16
N ASP A 258 4.78 1.68 10.92
CA ASP A 258 5.11 0.74 11.98
C ASP A 258 6.54 0.24 11.83
N ARG A 259 7.45 1.07 12.36
CA ARG A 259 8.91 0.96 12.41
C ARG A 259 9.54 0.75 11.03
N SER A 260 9.32 -0.42 10.49
CA SER A 260 9.90 -0.91 9.24
C SER A 260 8.89 -1.10 8.10
N VAL A 261 7.65 -0.61 8.25
CA VAL A 261 6.63 -0.61 7.18
C VAL A 261 5.98 0.76 7.09
N VAL A 262 5.71 1.20 5.87
CA VAL A 262 4.78 2.30 5.57
C VAL A 262 3.65 1.76 4.69
N GLU A 263 2.40 1.99 5.10
CA GLU A 263 1.20 1.71 4.31
C GLU A 263 0.39 2.99 4.11
N VAL A 264 0.15 3.35 2.85
CA VAL A 264 -0.52 4.57 2.44
C VAL A 264 -1.84 4.23 1.78
N PHE A 265 -2.95 4.43 2.49
CA PHE A 265 -4.30 4.31 1.93
C PHE A 265 -4.73 5.69 1.43
N ALA A 266 -5.21 5.77 0.19
CA ALA A 266 -5.62 7.01 -0.43
C ALA A 266 -7.05 6.90 -0.98
N ASN A 267 -7.93 7.81 -0.52
CA ASN A 267 -9.35 7.90 -0.87
C ASN A 267 -10.11 6.57 -0.81
N ASP A 268 -9.65 5.63 0.04
CA ASP A 268 -10.14 4.26 0.13
C ASP A 268 -10.10 3.48 -1.21
N ARG A 269 -9.35 3.94 -2.22
CA ARG A 269 -9.28 3.36 -3.58
C ARG A 269 -7.92 2.74 -3.90
N GLN A 270 -6.85 3.25 -3.30
CA GLN A 270 -5.50 2.74 -3.51
C GLN A 270 -4.78 2.56 -2.18
N CYS A 271 -3.98 1.50 -2.08
CA CYS A 271 -3.02 1.31 -1.02
C CYS A 271 -1.63 1.05 -1.62
N LEU A 272 -0.60 1.75 -1.15
CA LEU A 272 0.81 1.43 -1.44
C LEU A 272 1.50 1.02 -0.14
N THR A 273 2.20 -0.11 -0.17
CA THR A 273 2.87 -0.69 1.01
C THR A 273 4.34 -0.94 0.71
N LYS A 274 5.24 -0.45 1.56
CA LYS A 274 6.67 -0.74 1.47
C LYS A 274 7.28 -1.06 2.84
N ARG A 275 8.25 -1.97 2.84
CA ARG A 275 9.29 -1.99 3.88
C ARG A 275 10.12 -0.72 3.80
N ILE A 276 10.51 -0.22 4.96
CA ILE A 276 11.51 0.85 5.12
C ILE A 276 12.44 0.49 6.29
N TYR A 277 13.66 1.03 6.31
CA TYR A 277 14.59 0.82 7.43
C TYR A 277 15.35 2.09 7.77
N PRO A 278 14.69 3.18 8.18
CA PRO A 278 15.40 4.39 8.63
C PRO A 278 16.47 4.01 9.65
N SER A 279 17.71 4.40 9.38
CA SER A 279 18.87 3.97 10.17
C SER A 279 19.19 4.94 11.30
N ARG A 280 18.62 6.15 11.26
CA ARG A 280 18.86 7.18 12.27
C ARG A 280 17.70 7.27 13.25
N GLU A 281 18.02 7.46 14.52
CA GLU A 281 17.03 7.64 15.60
C GLU A 281 16.17 8.90 15.40
N ASP A 282 16.70 9.92 14.73
CA ASP A 282 15.99 11.16 14.45
C ASP A 282 15.11 11.12 13.19
N SER A 283 15.07 9.99 12.46
CA SER A 283 14.24 9.76 11.27
C SER A 283 12.78 9.48 11.61
N ILE A 284 12.18 10.41 12.36
CA ILE A 284 10.81 10.33 12.87
C ILE A 284 9.96 11.54 12.46
N GLY A 285 10.55 12.51 11.76
CA GLY A 285 9.87 13.74 11.38
C GLY A 285 8.86 13.55 10.26
N VAL A 286 7.85 14.43 10.23
CA VAL A 286 6.89 14.53 9.13
C VAL A 286 6.92 15.94 8.55
N ARG A 287 6.87 16.03 7.22
CA ARG A 287 6.88 17.29 6.48
C ARG A 287 5.78 17.30 5.43
N GLY A 288 5.14 18.43 5.21
CA GLY A 288 4.21 18.66 4.10
C GLY A 288 4.90 19.41 2.97
N PHE A 289 4.47 19.18 1.73
CA PHE A 289 4.95 19.94 0.58
C PHE A 289 3.89 20.08 -0.50
N ALA A 290 4.05 21.12 -1.32
CA ALA A 290 3.31 21.32 -2.55
C ALA A 290 4.28 21.80 -3.63
N ASN A 291 4.21 21.23 -4.82
CA ASN A 291 5.05 21.61 -5.97
C ASN A 291 4.18 22.25 -7.05
N LYS A 292 4.76 23.19 -7.80
CA LYS A 292 4.13 23.98 -8.89
C LYS A 292 3.01 24.93 -8.48
N LYS A 293 2.22 24.61 -7.45
CA LYS A 293 1.10 25.41 -6.93
C LYS A 293 1.06 25.32 -5.39
N ASP A 294 0.57 26.39 -4.75
CA ASP A 294 0.27 26.37 -3.32
C ASP A 294 -0.86 25.35 -3.03
N SER A 295 -0.89 24.84 -1.80
CA SER A 295 -1.95 23.94 -1.34
C SER A 295 -2.20 24.11 0.15
N THR A 296 -3.32 23.57 0.62
CA THR A 296 -3.67 23.56 2.04
C THR A 296 -3.88 22.14 2.51
N ILE A 297 -3.27 21.74 3.63
CA ILE A 297 -3.76 20.58 4.38
C ILE A 297 -4.89 21.08 5.27
N LYS A 298 -6.14 20.74 4.90
CA LYS A 298 -7.35 21.16 5.63
C LYS A 298 -7.31 20.69 7.07
N ILE A 299 -7.01 19.41 7.26
CA ILE A 299 -6.86 18.78 8.56
C ILE A 299 -5.83 17.66 8.46
N LEU A 300 -5.00 17.55 9.49
CA LEU A 300 -4.11 16.42 9.71
C LEU A 300 -4.27 15.98 11.16
N ASN A 301 -4.73 14.75 11.34
CA ASN A 301 -4.72 14.06 12.62
C ASN A 301 -3.57 13.07 12.66
N LYS A 302 -2.93 12.95 13.81
CA LYS A 302 -1.93 11.93 14.07
C LYS A 302 -2.22 11.25 15.39
N TRP A 303 -2.01 9.94 15.44
CA TRP A 303 -2.07 9.14 16.66
C TRP A 303 -0.78 8.36 16.83
N ASN A 304 -0.32 8.21 18.08
CA ASN A 304 0.56 7.10 18.43
C ASN A 304 -0.25 5.80 18.35
N MET A 305 0.38 4.72 17.92
CA MET A 305 -0.26 3.40 17.86
C MET A 305 0.31 2.50 18.95
N SER A 306 -0.58 1.88 19.73
CA SER A 306 -0.19 0.95 20.80
C SER A 306 0.36 -0.35 20.22
N SER A 307 1.33 -0.96 20.92
CA SER A 307 1.80 -2.31 20.60
C SER A 307 0.66 -3.33 20.74
N ILE A 308 0.58 -4.28 19.81
CA ILE A 308 -0.29 -5.46 19.91
C ILE A 308 0.39 -6.63 20.62
N TRP A 309 1.70 -6.54 20.86
CA TRP A 309 2.46 -7.54 21.58
C TRP A 309 2.37 -7.29 23.09
N PRO A 310 2.25 -8.36 23.90
CA PRO A 310 2.28 -8.23 25.35
C PRO A 310 3.62 -7.62 25.80
N SER A 311 3.53 -6.69 26.75
CA SER A 311 4.66 -6.06 27.44
C SER A 311 5.31 -6.99 28.45
#